data_AF-A0A954E0D0-F1
#
_entry.id   AF-A0A954E0D0-F1
#
_cell.length_a   1.000
_cell.length_b   1.000
_cell.length_c   1.000
_cell.angle_alpha   90.00
_cell.angle_beta   90.00
_cell.angle_gamma   90.00
#
_symmetry.space_group_name_H-M   'P 1'
#
loop_
_entity.id
_entity.type
_entity.pdbx_description
1 polymer ?
#
loop_
_entity_poly.entity_id
_entity_poly.type
_entity_poly.pdbx_seq_one_letter_code
_entity_poly.pdbx_strand_id
1 'polypeptide(L)'
;MTDPDPRAALRATLAGFDQRQKKIVGGILAVMIENPDAVRNREWISEQFAQIALLSADFEHLEDVTQGVAEVQAYVQANAEAILSACFQLFQFTAEDLAPRVADGLTKQDALVHALGYFGA
;
A
#
# COMPACT_ATOMS: atom_id res chain seq x y z
N MET A 1 7.14 -26.60 15.08
CA MET A 1 6.15 -25.94 14.21
C MET A 1 6.82 -24.67 13.75
N THR A 2 7.41 -24.69 12.55
CA THR A 2 8.13 -23.51 12.02
C THR A 2 7.08 -22.49 11.63
N ASP A 3 7.13 -21.31 12.25
CA ASP A 3 6.27 -20.19 11.86
C ASP A 3 6.47 -19.93 10.35
N PRO A 4 5.41 -19.76 9.54
CA PRO A 4 5.58 -19.43 8.13
C PRO A 4 6.37 -18.12 7.99
N ASP A 5 7.27 -18.05 7.00
CA ASP A 5 8.05 -16.85 6.71
C ASP A 5 7.10 -15.64 6.51
N PRO A 6 7.17 -14.60 7.36
CA PRO A 6 6.25 -13.47 7.30
C PRO A 6 6.35 -12.70 5.97
N ARG A 7 7.52 -12.72 5.30
CA ARG A 7 7.67 -12.12 3.97
C ARG A 7 6.94 -12.95 2.91
N ALA A 8 6.97 -14.28 3.02
CA ALA A 8 6.21 -15.17 2.15
C ALA A 8 4.68 -15.02 2.37
N ALA A 9 4.24 -14.85 3.62
CA ALA A 9 2.84 -14.59 3.94
C ALA A 9 2.35 -13.25 3.34
N LEU A 10 3.18 -12.20 3.41
CA LEU A 10 2.87 -10.92 2.76
C LEU A 10 2.78 -11.09 1.23
N ARG A 11 3.74 -11.78 0.59
CA ARG A 11 3.68 -12.06 -0.86
C ARG A 11 2.40 -12.78 -1.26
N ALA A 12 1.98 -13.80 -0.50
CA ALA A 12 0.73 -14.51 -0.76
C ALA A 12 -0.50 -13.60 -0.62
N THR A 13 -0.50 -12.71 0.39
CA THR A 13 -1.55 -11.70 0.56
C THR A 13 -1.62 -10.77 -0.64
N LEU A 14 -0.48 -10.21 -1.07
CA LEU A 14 -0.39 -9.31 -2.21
C LEU A 14 -0.76 -10.00 -3.52
N ALA A 15 -0.42 -11.29 -3.69
CA ALA A 15 -0.80 -12.07 -4.86
C ALA A 15 -2.32 -12.20 -4.99
N GLY A 16 -3.01 -12.40 -3.85
CA GLY A 16 -4.47 -12.51 -3.76
C GLY A 16 -5.23 -11.20 -3.98
N PHE A 17 -4.55 -10.06 -3.97
CA PHE A 17 -5.20 -8.77 -4.27
C PHE A 17 -5.54 -8.63 -5.75
N ASP A 18 -6.69 -8.02 -6.03
CA ASP A 18 -7.09 -7.65 -7.38
C ASP A 18 -6.24 -6.48 -7.93
N GLN A 19 -6.46 -6.12 -9.19
CA GLN A 19 -5.69 -5.07 -9.84
C GLN A 19 -5.90 -3.69 -9.21
N ARG A 20 -7.10 -3.39 -8.70
CA ARG A 20 -7.41 -2.11 -8.04
C ARG A 20 -6.70 -2.03 -6.70
N GLN A 21 -6.79 -3.08 -5.90
CA GLN A 21 -6.09 -3.22 -4.63
C GLN A 21 -4.58 -3.11 -4.80
N LYS A 22 -3.99 -3.77 -5.81
CA LYS A 22 -2.56 -3.66 -6.13
C LYS A 22 -2.15 -2.23 -6.48
N LYS A 23 -2.95 -1.51 -7.29
CA LYS A 23 -2.74 -0.08 -7.57
C LYS A 23 -2.76 0.77 -6.30
N ILE A 24 -3.72 0.52 -5.40
CA ILE A 24 -3.84 1.25 -4.13
C ILE A 24 -2.62 0.99 -3.25
N VAL A 25 -2.22 -0.28 -3.07
CA VAL A 25 -1.03 -0.62 -2.26
C VAL A 25 0.21 0.08 -2.83
N GLY A 26 0.41 0.03 -4.16
CA GLY A 26 1.53 0.69 -4.82
C GLY A 26 1.54 2.22 -4.58
N GLY A 27 0.37 2.87 -4.71
CA GLY A 27 0.22 4.29 -4.45
C GLY A 27 0.52 4.67 -3.00
N ILE A 28 -0.04 3.93 -2.04
CA ILE A 28 0.13 4.21 -0.61
C ILE A 28 1.58 4.01 -0.20
N LEU A 29 2.20 2.93 -0.65
CA LEU A 29 3.60 2.66 -0.40
C LEU A 29 4.51 3.77 -0.93
N ALA A 30 4.25 4.28 -2.14
CA ALA A 30 5.01 5.38 -2.70
C ALA A 30 4.92 6.64 -1.83
N VAL A 31 3.73 6.95 -1.33
CA VAL A 31 3.50 8.08 -0.42
C VAL A 31 4.20 7.87 0.93
N MET A 32 4.20 6.65 1.47
CA MET A 32 4.93 6.30 2.71
C MET A 32 6.45 6.45 2.55
N ILE A 33 7.02 6.03 1.41
CA ILE A 33 8.45 6.18 1.10
C ILE A 33 8.83 7.65 0.90
N GLU A 34 7.94 8.45 0.31
CA GLU A 34 8.15 9.88 0.12
C GLU A 34 8.11 10.66 1.46
N ASN A 35 7.26 10.23 2.39
CA ASN A 35 7.00 10.92 3.67
C ASN A 35 7.06 9.95 4.87
N PRO A 36 8.21 9.34 5.17
CA PRO A 36 8.33 8.28 6.18
C PRO A 36 7.96 8.74 7.60
N ASP A 37 8.22 10.01 7.93
CA ASP A 37 7.89 10.57 9.25
C ASP A 37 6.37 10.70 9.47
N ALA A 38 5.61 10.88 8.38
CA ALA A 38 4.16 11.05 8.43
C ALA A 38 3.39 9.74 8.59
N VAL A 39 4.03 8.59 8.31
CA VAL A 39 3.41 7.24 8.36
C VAL A 39 2.80 6.91 9.74
N ARG A 40 3.35 7.50 10.81
CA ARG A 40 2.83 7.31 12.19
C ARG A 40 1.55 8.11 12.46
N ASN A 41 1.23 9.09 11.63
CA ASN A 41 0.01 9.87 11.75
C ASN A 41 -1.17 9.11 11.11
N ARG A 42 -2.07 8.62 11.98
CA ARG A 42 -3.26 7.86 11.57
C ARG A 42 -4.24 8.65 10.72
N GLU A 43 -4.39 9.94 11.00
CA GLU A 43 -5.29 10.81 10.23
C GLU A 43 -4.71 10.99 8.82
N TRP A 44 -3.42 11.34 8.73
CA TRP A 44 -2.71 11.48 7.47
C TRP A 44 -2.80 10.22 6.61
N ILE A 45 -2.52 9.02 7.15
CA ILE A 45 -2.55 7.81 6.34
C ILE A 45 -3.96 7.46 5.85
N SER A 46 -4.98 7.78 6.66
CA SER A 46 -6.38 7.58 6.28
C SER A 46 -6.79 8.50 5.13
N GLU A 47 -6.33 9.76 5.17
CA GLU A 47 -6.53 10.72 4.07
C GLU A 47 -5.86 10.23 2.79
N GLN A 48 -4.60 9.77 2.86
CA GLN A 48 -3.89 9.23 1.70
C GLN A 48 -4.60 8.01 1.12
N PHE A 49 -5.10 7.12 1.97
CA PHE A 49 -5.88 5.96 1.54
C PHE A 49 -7.14 6.37 0.79
N ALA A 50 -7.93 7.30 1.34
CA ALA A 50 -9.14 7.78 0.68
C ALA A 50 -8.83 8.44 -0.68
N GLN A 51 -7.80 9.28 -0.75
CA GLN A 51 -7.37 9.95 -1.99
C GLN A 51 -6.93 8.94 -3.05
N ILE A 52 -6.10 7.96 -2.69
CA ILE A 52 -5.62 6.95 -3.64
C ILE A 52 -6.74 5.98 -4.03
N ALA A 53 -7.61 5.59 -3.10
CA ALA A 53 -8.78 4.77 -3.40
C ALA A 53 -9.70 5.45 -4.41
N LEU A 54 -9.89 6.78 -4.30
CA LEU A 54 -10.60 7.61 -5.26
C LEU A 54 -9.90 7.59 -6.62
N LEU A 55 -8.59 7.87 -6.69
CA LEU A 55 -7.86 7.89 -7.97
C LEU A 55 -7.73 6.51 -8.63
N SER A 56 -7.78 5.44 -7.85
CA SER A 56 -7.70 4.06 -8.33
C SER A 56 -9.02 3.50 -8.82
N ALA A 57 -10.12 4.13 -8.42
CA ALA A 57 -11.45 3.76 -8.86
C ALA A 57 -11.65 4.26 -10.27
N ASP A 58 -12.10 3.35 -11.13
CA ASP A 58 -12.42 3.68 -12.50
C ASP A 58 -13.80 4.36 -12.48
N PHE A 59 -13.86 5.67 -12.22
CA PHE A 59 -15.15 6.38 -12.07
C PHE A 59 -15.82 6.74 -13.40
N GLU A 60 -15.33 6.22 -14.51
CA GLU A 60 -15.92 6.47 -15.84
C GLU A 60 -17.38 6.01 -15.95
N HIS A 61 -17.86 5.20 -14.99
CA HIS A 61 -19.21 4.63 -14.95
C HIS A 61 -20.20 5.42 -14.09
N LEU A 62 -19.75 6.45 -13.36
CA LEU A 62 -20.60 7.15 -12.41
C LEU A 62 -21.38 8.29 -13.07
N GLU A 63 -22.71 8.20 -13.03
CA GLU A 63 -23.60 9.24 -13.54
C GLU A 63 -23.79 10.41 -12.54
N ASP A 64 -23.49 10.20 -11.25
CA ASP A 64 -23.65 11.19 -10.16
C ASP A 64 -22.49 11.11 -9.14
N VAL A 65 -21.94 12.28 -8.79
CA VAL A 65 -20.90 12.48 -7.78
C VAL A 65 -21.28 11.89 -6.42
N THR A 66 -22.57 11.95 -6.05
CA THR A 66 -23.08 11.44 -4.77
C THR A 66 -23.00 9.92 -4.68
N GLN A 67 -23.24 9.22 -5.80
CA GLN A 67 -23.07 7.76 -5.88
C GLN A 67 -21.60 7.37 -5.75
N GLY A 68 -20.70 8.17 -6.34
CA GLY A 68 -19.26 7.95 -6.20
C GLY A 68 -18.75 8.04 -4.77
N VAL A 69 -19.24 9.01 -4.00
CA VAL A 69 -18.87 9.14 -2.58
C VAL A 69 -19.33 7.91 -1.78
N ALA A 70 -20.55 7.43 -2.00
CA ALA A 70 -21.08 6.26 -1.31
C ALA A 70 -20.31 4.97 -1.67
N GLU A 71 -19.98 4.78 -2.94
CA GLU A 71 -19.20 3.63 -3.40
C GLU A 71 -17.78 3.63 -2.80
N VAL A 72 -17.13 4.79 -2.77
CA VAL A 72 -15.81 4.95 -2.13
C VAL A 72 -15.88 4.63 -0.65
N GLN A 73 -16.88 5.16 0.07
CA GLN A 73 -17.04 4.87 1.49
C GLN A 73 -17.23 3.37 1.75
N ALA A 74 -18.08 2.70 0.97
CA ALA A 74 -18.30 1.27 1.07
C ALA A 74 -17.00 0.49 0.78
N TYR A 75 -16.27 0.88 -0.27
CA TYR A 75 -14.98 0.26 -0.61
C TYR A 75 -13.95 0.43 0.50
N VAL A 76 -13.83 1.65 1.05
CA VAL A 76 -12.92 1.96 2.15
C VAL A 76 -13.26 1.11 3.38
N GLN A 77 -14.53 1.07 3.77
CA GLN A 77 -14.97 0.26 4.92
C GLN A 77 -14.67 -1.23 4.74
N ALA A 78 -14.83 -1.76 3.52
CA ALA A 78 -14.62 -3.17 3.23
C ALA A 78 -13.13 -3.57 3.11
N ASN A 79 -12.26 -2.66 2.68
CA ASN A 79 -10.90 -3.01 2.25
C ASN A 79 -9.78 -2.33 3.04
N ALA A 80 -10.04 -1.23 3.75
CA ALA A 80 -9.00 -0.40 4.34
C ALA A 80 -8.09 -1.18 5.29
N GLU A 81 -8.65 -2.03 6.16
CA GLU A 81 -7.86 -2.79 7.13
C GLU A 81 -6.85 -3.73 6.44
N ALA A 82 -7.33 -4.54 5.49
CA ALA A 82 -6.49 -5.50 4.77
C ALA A 82 -5.41 -4.79 3.94
N ILE A 83 -5.78 -3.73 3.22
CA ILE A 83 -4.84 -2.99 2.36
C ILE A 83 -3.81 -2.24 3.21
N LEU A 84 -4.24 -1.49 4.23
CA LEU A 84 -3.32 -0.72 5.07
C LEU A 84 -2.38 -1.64 5.84
N SER A 85 -2.87 -2.78 6.35
CA SER A 85 -2.03 -3.78 6.99
C SER A 85 -0.94 -4.29 6.04
N ALA A 86 -1.30 -4.61 4.80
CA ALA A 86 -0.32 -5.00 3.77
C ALA A 86 0.67 -3.88 3.45
N CYS A 87 0.22 -2.62 3.35
CA CYS A 87 1.09 -1.47 3.12
C CYS A 87 2.10 -1.27 4.26
N PHE A 88 1.67 -1.34 5.52
CA PHE A 88 2.56 -1.19 6.67
C PHE A 88 3.59 -2.32 6.74
N GLN A 89 3.16 -3.56 6.53
CA GLN A 89 4.07 -4.71 6.49
C GLN A 89 5.08 -4.57 5.34
N LEU A 90 4.62 -4.18 4.15
CA LEU A 90 5.49 -3.97 3.00
C LEU A 90 6.50 -2.85 3.24
N PHE A 91 6.06 -1.73 3.81
CA PHE A 91 6.94 -0.61 4.17
C PHE A 91 7.98 -1.04 5.21
N GLN A 92 7.55 -1.74 6.26
CA GLN A 92 8.44 -2.24 7.31
C GLN A 92 9.47 -3.24 6.74
N PHE A 93 9.04 -4.27 6.01
CA PHE A 93 9.96 -5.26 5.47
C PHE A 93 10.90 -4.67 4.43
N THR A 94 10.44 -3.72 3.62
CA THR A 94 11.32 -2.95 2.71
C THR A 94 12.39 -2.20 3.49
N ALA A 95 12.02 -1.52 4.58
CA ALA A 95 12.98 -0.83 5.44
C ALA A 95 13.98 -1.80 6.10
N GLU A 96 13.51 -2.93 6.62
CA GLU A 96 14.38 -3.96 7.22
C GLU A 96 15.36 -4.56 6.22
N ASP A 97 14.89 -4.90 5.01
CA ASP A 97 15.69 -5.51 3.96
C ASP A 97 16.77 -4.55 3.43
N LEU A 98 16.47 -3.25 3.42
CA LEU A 98 17.37 -2.22 2.92
C LEU A 98 18.24 -1.59 4.02
N ALA A 99 17.92 -1.76 5.30
CA ALA A 99 18.70 -1.23 6.42
C ALA A 99 20.22 -1.50 6.31
N PRO A 100 20.69 -2.70 5.89
CA PRO A 100 22.12 -2.97 5.72
C PRO A 100 22.81 -2.10 4.66
N ARG A 101 22.05 -1.56 3.70
CA ARG A 101 22.53 -0.78 2.55
C ARG A 101 22.41 0.73 2.75
N VAL A 102 21.91 1.19 3.90
CA VAL A 102 21.73 2.63 4.19
C VAL A 102 23.06 3.38 4.08
N ALA A 103 24.16 2.77 4.52
CA ALA A 103 25.50 3.36 4.45
C ALA A 103 25.98 3.60 3.01
N ASP A 104 25.43 2.88 2.04
CA ASP A 104 25.77 2.98 0.62
C ASP A 104 25.04 4.13 -0.10
N GLY A 105 24.13 4.83 0.60
CA GLY A 105 23.35 5.94 0.05
C GLY A 105 22.12 5.48 -0.73
N LEU A 106 21.07 5.05 -0.02
CA LEU A 106 19.81 4.63 -0.64
C LEU A 106 19.02 5.81 -1.21
N THR A 107 18.48 5.60 -2.40
CA THR A 107 17.50 6.51 -3.01
C THR A 107 16.07 6.03 -2.77
N LYS A 108 15.09 6.93 -2.96
CA LYS A 108 13.67 6.56 -2.94
C LYS A 108 13.33 5.54 -4.03
N GLN A 109 14.01 5.63 -5.18
CA GLN A 109 13.84 4.69 -6.28
C GLN A 109 14.28 3.27 -5.89
N ASP A 110 15.38 3.13 -5.13
CA ASP A 110 15.83 1.83 -4.63
C ASP A 110 14.78 1.19 -3.71
N ALA A 111 14.19 1.99 -2.81
CA ALA A 111 13.12 1.54 -1.93
C ALA A 111 11.88 1.09 -2.71
N LEU A 112 11.46 1.87 -3.72
CA LEU A 112 10.33 1.51 -4.57
C LEU A 112 10.58 0.24 -5.37
N VAL A 113 11.75 0.10 -6.00
CA VAL A 113 12.11 -1.10 -6.78
C VAL A 113 12.14 -2.34 -5.89
N HIS A 114 12.71 -2.24 -4.70
CA HIS A 114 12.76 -3.35 -3.75
C HIS A 114 11.35 -3.78 -3.32
N ALA A 115 10.52 -2.80 -2.95
CA ALA A 115 9.16 -3.06 -2.52
C ALA A 115 8.27 -3.62 -3.65
N LEU A 116 8.45 -3.17 -4.90
CA LEU A 116 7.78 -3.74 -6.07
C LEU A 116 8.13 -5.21 -6.28
N GLY A 117 9.30 -5.65 -5.85
CA GLY A 117 9.71 -7.06 -5.85
C GLY A 117 8.78 -7.98 -5.04
N TYR A 118 8.00 -7.45 -4.09
CA TYR A 118 7.01 -8.23 -3.33
C TYR A 118 5.74 -8.56 -4.14
N PHE A 119 5.48 -7.86 -5.25
CA PHE A 119 4.32 -8.13 -6.10
C PHE A 119 4.58 -9.20 -7.19
N GLY A 120 5.84 -9.54 -7.44
CA GLY A 120 6.28 -10.37 -8.57
C GLY A 120 6.66 -11.82 -8.23
N ALA A 121 6.20 -12.36 -7.10
CA ALA A 121 6.45 -13.73 -6.67
C ALA A 121 5.24 -14.64 -6.90
#